data_AF-A0A2M7GMI0-F1
#
_entry.id   AF-A0A2M7GMI0-F1
#
_cell.length_a   1.000
_cell.length_b   1.000
_cell.length_c   1.000
_cell.angle_alpha   90.00
_cell.angle_beta   90.00
_cell.angle_gamma   90.00
#
_symmetry.space_group_name_H-M   'P 1'
#
loop_
_entity.id
_entity.type
_entity.pdbx_description
1 polymer ?
#
loop_
_entity_poly.entity_id
_entity_poly.type
_entity_poly.pdbx_seq_one_letter_code
_entity_poly.pdbx_strand_id
1 'polypeptide(L)'
;MDNLLSPDMQLSQALSGASSGREPALRRVANEEEARQVAEDFEAFFLSQMVEAMFKGVGENNPFGGGAGEQAFSGLLHEEYARVMAGTGGLGLSDNLTAEILRYQETMS
;
A
#
# COMPACT_ATOMS: atom_id res chain seq x y z
N MET A 1 -37.09 12.46 -37.57
CA MET A 1 -35.67 12.36 -37.95
C MET A 1 -34.94 11.93 -36.70
N ASP A 2 -35.21 10.69 -36.28
CA ASP A 2 -34.76 10.18 -35.00
C ASP A 2 -33.41 9.50 -35.21
N ASN A 3 -32.41 10.11 -34.61
CA ASN A 3 -31.02 9.69 -34.60
C ASN A 3 -30.90 8.40 -33.78
N LEU A 4 -31.35 7.28 -34.34
CA LEU A 4 -31.15 5.93 -33.80
C LEU A 4 -29.70 5.52 -34.09
N LEU A 5 -28.78 6.00 -33.24
CA LEU A 5 -27.48 5.35 -33.13
C LEU A 5 -27.72 3.88 -32.77
N SER A 6 -27.35 2.98 -33.67
CA SER A 6 -27.43 1.54 -33.46
C SER A 6 -26.57 1.12 -32.25
N PRO A 7 -27.01 0.13 -31.45
CA PRO A 7 -26.25 -0.40 -30.31
C PRO A 7 -24.82 -0.80 -30.67
N ASP A 8 -24.60 -1.26 -31.91
CA ASP A 8 -23.29 -1.64 -32.45
C ASP A 8 -22.30 -0.46 -32.54
N MET A 9 -22.79 0.76 -32.83
CA MET A 9 -21.93 1.95 -32.82
C MET A 9 -21.55 2.39 -31.40
N GLN A 10 -22.44 2.20 -30.42
CA GLN A 10 -22.14 2.47 -29.02
C GLN A 10 -21.13 1.47 -28.47
N LEU A 11 -21.24 0.20 -28.86
CA LEU A 11 -20.26 -0.83 -28.49
C LEU A 11 -18.88 -0.56 -29.11
N SER A 12 -18.83 -0.14 -30.38
CA SER A 12 -17.59 0.26 -31.04
C SER A 12 -16.93 1.49 -30.39
N GLN A 13 -17.72 2.49 -29.98
CA GLN A 13 -17.22 3.66 -29.26
C GLN A 13 -16.77 3.34 -27.82
N ALA A 14 -17.46 2.43 -27.12
CA ALA A 14 -17.05 1.97 -25.80
C ALA A 14 -15.71 1.21 -25.85
N LEU A 15 -15.52 0.38 -26.89
CA LEU A 15 -14.26 -0.32 -27.14
C LEU A 15 -13.14 0.62 -27.58
N SER A 16 -13.46 1.68 -28.34
CA SER A 16 -12.49 2.70 -28.75
C SER A 16 -12.13 3.69 -27.62
N GLY A 17 -13.00 3.85 -26.62
CA GLY A 17 -12.68 4.59 -25.39
C GLY A 17 -11.79 3.78 -24.45
N ALA A 18 -11.94 2.45 -24.45
CA ALA A 18 -11.09 1.54 -23.67
C ALA A 18 -9.68 1.33 -24.27
N SER A 19 -9.47 1.65 -25.56
CA SER A 19 -8.15 1.60 -26.21
C SER A 19 -7.36 2.91 -26.10
N SER A 20 -7.94 3.96 -25.49
CA SER A 20 -7.19 5.13 -25.04
C SER A 20 -6.42 4.76 -23.77
N GLY A 21 -5.39 3.93 -23.95
CA GLY A 21 -4.48 3.43 -22.92
C GLY A 21 -3.72 4.54 -22.20
N ARG A 22 -4.39 5.25 -21.31
CA ARG A 22 -3.76 5.55 -20.03
C ARG A 22 -3.85 4.25 -19.23
N GLU A 23 -2.90 3.37 -19.48
CA GLU A 23 -2.46 2.48 -18.39
C GLU A 23 -2.32 3.37 -17.16
N PRO A 24 -2.86 2.98 -15.99
CA PRO A 24 -2.55 3.70 -14.76
C PRO A 24 -1.04 3.78 -14.74
N ALA A 25 -0.51 4.99 -14.91
CA ALA A 25 0.92 5.20 -14.94
C ALA A 25 1.39 4.76 -13.56
N LEU A 26 1.85 3.50 -13.46
CA LEU A 26 2.62 3.03 -12.33
C LEU A 26 3.70 4.08 -12.21
N ARG A 27 3.59 4.89 -11.15
CA ARG A 27 4.36 6.10 -10.99
C ARG A 27 5.81 5.67 -11.13
N ARG A 28 6.45 5.97 -12.28
CA ARG A 28 7.85 5.66 -12.46
C ARG A 28 8.56 6.44 -11.38
N VAL A 29 9.16 5.71 -10.47
CA VAL A 29 9.96 6.26 -9.39
C VAL A 29 11.15 6.93 -10.08
N ALA A 30 11.13 8.25 -10.14
CA ALA A 30 11.95 8.98 -11.10
C ALA A 30 13.45 8.93 -10.75
N ASN A 31 13.78 8.63 -9.49
CA ASN A 31 15.13 8.62 -8.97
C ASN A 31 15.26 7.73 -7.72
N GLU A 32 16.50 7.49 -7.30
CA GLU A 32 16.85 6.68 -6.12
C GLU A 32 16.19 7.18 -4.82
N GLU A 33 16.06 8.50 -4.65
CA GLU A 33 15.45 9.08 -3.45
C GLU A 33 13.95 8.73 -3.35
N GLU A 34 13.21 8.83 -4.46
CA GLU A 34 11.82 8.37 -4.51
C GLU A 34 11.73 6.85 -4.27
N ALA A 35 12.70 6.06 -4.74
CA ALA A 35 12.74 4.61 -4.52
C ALA A 35 12.98 4.27 -3.05
N ARG A 36 13.82 5.07 -2.38
CA ARG A 36 14.07 4.96 -0.95
C ARG A 36 12.84 5.32 -0.15
N GLN A 37 12.19 6.45 -0.45
CA GLN A 37 10.98 6.86 0.26
C GLN A 37 9.87 5.79 0.16
N VAL A 38 9.61 5.27 -1.04
CA VAL A 38 8.62 4.20 -1.23
C VAL A 38 9.00 2.93 -0.46
N ALA A 39 10.29 2.62 -0.39
CA ALA A 39 10.78 1.45 0.33
C ALA A 39 10.70 1.59 1.85
N GLU A 40 10.94 2.79 2.39
CA GLU A 40 10.74 3.14 3.80
C GLU A 40 9.25 3.09 4.17
N ASP A 41 8.38 3.66 3.33
CA ASP A 41 6.93 3.64 3.55
C ASP A 41 6.38 2.20 3.56
N PHE A 42 6.90 1.33 2.68
CA PHE A 42 6.54 -0.08 2.64
C PHE A 42 7.00 -0.82 3.91
N GLU A 43 8.24 -0.60 4.36
CA GLU A 43 8.75 -1.21 5.58
C GLU A 43 7.93 -0.77 6.81
N ALA A 44 7.58 0.51 6.90
CA ALA A 44 6.73 1.04 7.97
C ALA A 44 5.34 0.38 7.97
N PHE A 45 4.71 0.25 6.79
CA PHE A 45 3.45 -0.48 6.66
C PHE A 45 3.60 -1.94 7.09
N PHE A 46 4.64 -2.63 6.64
CA PHE A 46 4.89 -4.02 7.03
C PHE A 46 5.08 -4.18 8.55
N LEU A 47 5.86 -3.28 9.18
CA LEU A 47 6.03 -3.25 10.63
C LEU A 47 4.71 -3.06 11.37
N SER A 48 3.82 -2.19 10.88
CA SER A 48 2.48 -2.02 11.47
C SER A 48 1.69 -3.33 11.47
N GLN A 49 1.77 -4.11 10.38
CA GLN A 49 1.08 -5.39 10.25
C GLN A 49 1.70 -6.47 11.15
N MET A 50 3.02 -6.45 11.33
CA MET A 50 3.69 -7.32 12.29
C MET A 50 3.28 -7.01 13.73
N VAL A 51 3.24 -5.72 14.10
CA VAL A 51 2.80 -5.29 15.43
C VAL A 51 1.35 -5.71 15.64
N GLU A 52 0.45 -5.45 14.70
CA GLU A 52 -0.94 -5.91 14.77
C GLU A 52 -1.04 -7.42 14.97
N ALA A 53 -0.26 -8.20 14.21
CA ALA A 53 -0.21 -9.66 14.34
C ALA A 53 0.32 -10.14 15.70
N MET A 54 1.28 -9.43 16.31
CA MET A 54 1.80 -9.76 17.65
C MET A 54 0.75 -9.59 18.74
N PHE A 55 -0.13 -8.59 18.61
CA PHE A 55 -1.17 -8.30 19.60
C PHE A 55 -2.50 -8.99 19.31
N LYS A 56 -2.65 -9.63 18.14
CA LYS A 56 -3.83 -10.41 17.79
C LYS A 56 -4.06 -11.54 18.80
N GLY A 57 -5.23 -11.55 19.44
CA GLY A 57 -5.61 -12.56 20.44
C GLY A 57 -5.07 -12.33 21.85
N VAL A 58 -4.25 -11.29 22.07
CA VAL A 58 -3.81 -10.90 23.41
C VAL A 58 -4.99 -10.32 24.17
N GLY A 59 -5.33 -10.90 25.34
CA GLY A 59 -6.41 -10.40 26.20
C GLY A 59 -7.82 -10.86 25.87
N GLU A 60 -8.05 -11.62 24.79
CA GLU A 60 -9.39 -12.10 24.38
C GLU A 60 -10.12 -12.94 25.44
N ASN A 61 -9.36 -13.62 26.32
CA ASN A 61 -9.91 -14.46 27.38
C ASN A 61 -9.68 -13.89 28.80
N ASN A 62 -9.30 -12.61 28.92
CA ASN A 62 -9.05 -12.00 30.21
C ASN A 62 -10.36 -11.38 30.78
N PRO A 63 -10.90 -11.90 31.90
CA PRO A 63 -12.07 -11.32 32.57
C PRO A 63 -11.86 -9.89 33.08
N PHE A 64 -10.61 -9.43 33.12
CA PHE A 64 -10.17 -8.10 33.53
C PHE A 64 -9.54 -7.29 32.38
N GLY A 65 -9.75 -7.70 31.11
CA GLY A 65 -9.27 -6.94 29.94
C GLY A 65 -9.96 -5.57 29.79
N GLY A 66 -9.31 -4.63 29.10
CA GLY A 66 -9.71 -3.21 29.06
C GLY A 66 -10.92 -2.87 28.17
N GLY A 67 -11.63 -3.88 27.67
CA GLY A 67 -12.91 -3.73 26.96
C GLY A 67 -12.85 -2.82 25.72
N ALA A 68 -14.00 -2.25 25.33
CA ALA A 68 -14.10 -1.37 24.16
C ALA A 68 -13.27 -0.08 24.28
N GLY A 69 -12.98 0.36 25.51
CA GLY A 69 -12.13 1.53 25.77
C GLY A 69 -10.68 1.28 25.39
N GLU A 70 -10.12 0.13 25.76
CA GLU A 70 -8.76 -0.27 25.34
C GLU A 70 -8.66 -0.43 23.82
N GLN A 71 -9.61 -1.13 23.20
CA GLN A 71 -9.61 -1.37 21.75
C GLN A 71 -9.57 -0.08 20.92
N ALA A 72 -10.23 0.98 21.38
CA ALA A 72 -10.23 2.27 20.71
C ALA A 72 -8.84 2.95 20.69
N PHE A 73 -7.96 2.62 21.65
CA PHE A 73 -6.61 3.17 21.76
C PHE A 73 -5.51 2.17 21.35
N SER A 74 -5.80 0.86 21.30
CA SER A 74 -4.81 -0.16 20.90
C SER A 74 -4.23 0.11 19.52
N GLY A 75 -5.05 0.50 18.53
CA GLY A 75 -4.58 0.82 17.19
C GLY A 75 -3.56 1.97 17.17
N LEU A 76 -3.82 3.05 17.91
CA LEU A 76 -2.89 4.17 18.06
C LEU A 76 -1.58 3.73 18.74
N LEU A 77 -1.68 2.88 19.75
CA LEU A 77 -0.51 2.33 20.44
C LEU A 77 0.33 1.44 19.52
N HIS A 78 -0.31 0.59 18.71
CA HIS A 78 0.37 -0.23 17.70
C HIS A 78 1.09 0.62 16.65
N GLU A 79 0.46 1.72 16.22
CA GLU A 79 1.08 2.67 15.28
C GLU A 79 2.34 3.31 15.89
N GLU A 80 2.30 3.73 17.16
CA GLU A 80 3.47 4.28 17.85
C GLU A 80 4.58 3.25 18.04
N TYR A 81 4.26 2.00 18.37
CA TYR A 81 5.25 0.92 18.39
C TYR A 81 5.91 0.72 17.02
N ALA A 82 5.12 0.68 15.95
CA ALA A 82 5.64 0.55 14.59
C ALA A 82 6.54 1.74 14.22
N ARG A 83 6.16 2.97 14.58
CA ARG A 83 6.94 4.20 14.38
C ARG A 83 8.30 4.14 15.09
N VAL A 84 8.31 3.73 16.36
CA VAL A 84 9.56 3.58 17.14
C VAL A 84 10.45 2.50 16.51
N MET A 85 9.89 1.35 16.15
CA MET A 85 10.64 0.26 15.50
C MET A 85 11.28 0.73 14.19
N ALA A 86 10.53 1.42 13.34
CA ALA A 86 11.04 2.03 12.11
C ALA A 86 12.16 3.04 12.40
N GLY A 87 11.94 3.97 13.35
CA GLY A 87 12.91 5.01 13.69
C GLY A 87 14.22 4.52 14.33
N THR A 88 14.23 3.33 14.93
CA THR A 88 15.45 2.72 15.51
C THR A 88 16.27 1.88 14.52
N GLY A 89 15.91 1.88 13.23
CA GLY A 89 16.62 1.15 12.18
C GLY A 89 15.80 0.08 11.47
N GLY A 90 14.49 -0.01 11.75
CA GLY A 90 13.58 -0.89 11.03
C GLY A 90 14.01 -2.35 11.01
N LEU A 91 13.75 -3.03 9.89
CA LEU A 91 14.22 -4.39 9.61
C LEU A 91 15.37 -4.40 8.59
N GLY A 92 15.72 -3.23 8.02
CA GLY A 92 16.69 -3.10 6.93
C GLY A 92 16.16 -3.62 5.59
N LEU A 93 14.85 -3.71 5.43
CA LEU A 93 14.21 -4.14 4.18
C LEU A 93 14.26 -3.04 3.12
N SER A 94 14.25 -1.78 3.53
CA SER A 94 14.17 -0.65 2.60
C SER A 94 15.34 -0.62 1.63
N ASP A 95 16.58 -0.89 2.07
CA ASP A 95 17.77 -0.91 1.20
C ASP A 95 17.63 -1.93 0.06
N ASN A 96 17.22 -3.15 0.40
CA ASN A 96 17.03 -4.22 -0.59
C ASN A 96 15.85 -3.91 -1.52
N LEU A 97 14.79 -3.30 -0.99
CA LEU A 97 13.60 -2.97 -1.76
C LEU A 97 13.86 -1.81 -2.71
N THR A 98 14.62 -0.79 -2.31
CA THR A 98 15.09 0.29 -3.20
C THR A 98 15.87 -0.29 -4.37
N ALA A 99 16.82 -1.19 -4.10
CA ALA A 99 17.60 -1.84 -5.15
C ALA A 99 16.72 -2.62 -6.14
N GLU A 100 15.72 -3.35 -5.65
CA GLU A 100 14.79 -4.11 -6.50
C GLU A 100 13.85 -3.19 -7.29
N ILE A 101 13.37 -2.09 -6.69
CA ILE A 101 12.55 -1.07 -7.36
C ILE A 101 13.34 -0.45 -8.53
N LEU A 102 14.61 -0.12 -8.34
CA LEU A 102 15.46 0.43 -9.40
C LEU A 102 15.73 -0.61 -10.49
N ARG A 103 16.09 -1.84 -10.11
CA ARG A 103 16.31 -2.96 -11.07
C ARG A 103 15.08 -3.22 -11.93
N TYR A 104 13.90 -3.25 -11.32
CA TYR A 104 12.64 -3.51 -12.04
C TYR A 104 12.36 -2.41 -13.07
N GLN A 105 12.68 -1.16 -12.74
CA GLN A 105 12.54 -0.03 -13.67
C GLN A 105 13.51 -0.09 -14.83
N GLU A 106 14.75 -0.54 -14.61
CA GLU A 106 15.74 -0.76 -15.69
C GLU A 106 15.27 -1.84 -16.67
N THR A 107 14.64 -2.92 -16.17
CA THR A 107 14.10 -3.99 -17.03
C THR A 107 12.85 -3.59 -17.83
N MET A 108 12.17 -2.51 -17.41
CA MET A 108 10.97 -1.96 -18.07
C MET A 108 11.27 -0.80 -19.03
N SER A 109 12.54 -0.39 -19.16
CA SER A 109 12.98 0.58 -20.16
C SER A 109 13.45 -0.09 -21.44
#